data_AF-A0A4D4MGR8-F1
#
_entry.id   AF-A0A4D4MGR8-F1
#
_cell.length_a   1.000
_cell.length_b   1.000
_cell.length_c   1.000
_cell.angle_alpha   90.00
_cell.angle_beta   90.00
_cell.angle_gamma   90.00
#
_symmetry.space_group_name_H-M   'P 1'
#
loop_
_entity.id
_entity.type
_entity.pdbx_description
1 polymer ?
#
loop_
_entity_poly.entity_id
_entity_poly.type
_entity_poly.pdbx_seq_one_letter_code
_entity_poly.pdbx_strand_id
1 'polypeptide(L)'
;MTVRVESNSYLTEEQHQVYQLRDSLERNGGTPIGFLELLAAVMAEGTWKKVPSGVNQEKPFNSFSEFIEANPPFGLGASVENVRILLQLRHPHEGVPRIREQMDAMRAEVTRLLGPDPERDPVARDARVFGAYDRSGGWVFGLLVARNVQPGAVGRRPSETWGVDDGDAEKVSASRFAEMAGTSAARVMRFYRAWERAAADSKVPSFDQLTPGQEIDLPDANLWGDYFTVYEQSTDRRERIAEEAKAAGTSYTEAMKVAKNPAAMRTAILGDPKTAEAARDALMGRTELRATVVAQAMSDPAIRKEAAAQTRKAERIEFVRQVATDGKAKTPAGQIIELTSQARQKVSACLAAVEDSEATPESVTDAYETVREAIEETVESDRDLQTIEQRTQYLKALKSTAKGIESIDPQQLATVIDDDVRESIKQLQQRINALASSIADPNAEASAPVVG
;
A
#
# COMPACT_ATOMS: atom_id res chain seq x y z
N MET A 1 -20.70 -26.13 64.50
CA MET A 1 -20.08 -24.93 65.12
C MET A 1 -20.40 -23.74 64.23
N THR A 2 -21.41 -22.98 64.63
CA THR A 2 -21.81 -21.68 64.07
C THR A 2 -20.72 -20.65 64.38
N VAL A 3 -20.00 -20.20 63.36
CA VAL A 3 -19.16 -19.00 63.48
C VAL A 3 -20.09 -17.80 63.37
N ARG A 4 -20.33 -17.18 64.51
CA ARG A 4 -20.97 -15.87 64.63
C ARG A 4 -20.02 -14.80 64.07
N VAL A 5 -20.60 -13.89 63.30
CA VAL A 5 -20.25 -12.46 63.12
C VAL A 5 -19.00 -12.02 63.89
N GLU A 6 -17.88 -11.86 63.17
CA GLU A 6 -16.77 -11.03 63.60
C GLU A 6 -16.78 -9.73 62.77
N SER A 7 -17.26 -8.67 63.42
CA SER A 7 -16.75 -7.30 63.32
C SER A 7 -16.97 -6.54 62.00
N ASN A 8 -18.13 -5.88 61.90
CA ASN A 8 -18.38 -4.67 61.08
C ASN A 8 -17.50 -3.46 61.49
N SER A 9 -16.31 -3.68 62.04
CA SER A 9 -15.49 -2.67 62.73
C SER A 9 -14.45 -1.98 61.83
N TYR A 10 -14.39 -2.33 60.54
CA TYR A 10 -13.40 -1.82 59.58
C TYR A 10 -13.99 -1.36 58.25
N LEU A 11 -15.33 -1.28 58.13
CA LEU A 11 -15.95 -0.73 56.92
C LEU A 11 -15.82 0.79 56.92
N THR A 12 -15.48 1.37 55.77
CA THR A 12 -15.58 2.83 55.59
C THR A 12 -17.05 3.26 55.66
N GLU A 13 -17.31 4.55 55.88
CA GLU A 13 -18.68 5.10 55.90
C GLU A 13 -19.45 4.75 54.61
N GLU A 14 -18.76 4.81 53.47
CA GLU A 14 -19.29 4.46 52.16
C GLU A 14 -19.61 2.97 52.03
N GLN A 15 -18.75 2.10 52.54
CA GLN A 15 -19.00 0.65 52.55
C GLN A 15 -20.16 0.28 53.48
N HIS A 16 -20.34 1.02 54.58
CA HIS A 16 -21.48 0.85 55.47
C HIS A 16 -22.79 1.25 54.78
N GLN A 17 -22.80 2.33 54.01
CA GLN A 17 -23.95 2.75 53.19
C GLN A 17 -24.29 1.70 52.11
N VAL A 18 -23.30 1.15 51.42
CA VAL A 18 -23.52 0.06 50.43
C VAL A 18 -24.06 -1.20 51.10
N TYR A 19 -23.54 -1.55 52.28
CA TYR A 19 -24.03 -2.68 53.06
C TYR A 19 -25.48 -2.49 53.51
N GLN A 20 -25.87 -1.29 53.93
CA GLN A 20 -27.26 -0.96 54.27
C GLN A 20 -28.19 -1.02 53.05
N LEU A 21 -27.76 -0.51 51.90
CA LEU A 21 -28.50 -0.58 50.65
C LEU A 21 -28.75 -2.04 50.24
N ARG A 22 -27.74 -2.90 50.35
CA ARG A 22 -27.87 -4.34 50.13
C ARG A 22 -28.80 -5.01 51.15
N ASP A 23 -28.63 -4.74 52.44
CA ASP A 23 -29.47 -5.35 53.47
C ASP A 23 -30.96 -4.99 53.26
N SER A 24 -31.22 -3.77 52.78
CA SER A 24 -32.56 -3.33 52.37
C SER A 24 -33.07 -4.06 51.11
N LEU A 25 -32.17 -4.44 50.20
CA LEU A 25 -32.48 -5.23 49.00
C LEU A 25 -32.78 -6.71 49.36
N GLU A 26 -32.07 -7.31 50.32
CA GLU A 26 -32.21 -8.73 50.70
C GLU A 26 -33.36 -8.99 51.69
N ARG A 27 -33.63 -8.08 52.63
CA ARG A 27 -34.60 -8.32 53.71
C ARG A 27 -36.07 -8.05 53.32
N ASN A 28 -36.32 -7.39 52.20
CA ASN A 28 -37.66 -6.90 51.88
C ASN A 28 -38.22 -7.51 50.58
N GLY A 29 -38.79 -8.72 50.72
CA GLY A 29 -39.95 -9.14 49.91
C GLY A 29 -41.24 -8.36 50.25
N GLY A 30 -41.15 -7.24 50.96
CA GLY A 30 -42.27 -6.39 51.37
C GLY A 30 -41.81 -4.94 51.54
N THR A 31 -42.41 -4.05 50.76
CA THR A 31 -42.23 -2.58 50.70
C THR A 31 -40.91 -2.03 50.11
N PRO A 32 -40.96 -1.41 48.90
CA PRO A 32 -39.80 -0.84 48.19
C PRO A 32 -39.26 0.48 48.79
N ILE A 33 -39.65 0.83 50.03
CA ILE A 33 -39.38 2.12 50.67
C ILE A 33 -37.88 2.31 50.93
N GLY A 34 -37.31 1.45 51.78
CA GLY A 34 -35.94 1.61 52.26
C GLY A 34 -34.90 1.49 51.15
N PHE A 35 -35.14 0.61 50.16
CA PHE A 35 -34.22 0.43 49.05
C PHE A 35 -34.17 1.68 48.17
N LEU A 36 -35.31 2.26 47.80
CA LEU A 36 -35.36 3.44 46.93
C LEU A 36 -34.79 4.68 47.61
N GLU A 37 -35.02 4.85 48.92
CA GLU A 37 -34.44 5.96 49.69
C GLU A 37 -32.91 5.83 49.83
N LEU A 38 -32.41 4.64 50.17
CA LEU A 38 -30.98 4.38 50.27
C LEU A 38 -30.28 4.46 48.91
N LEU A 39 -30.95 4.01 47.84
CA LEU A 39 -30.45 4.16 46.48
C LEU A 39 -30.36 5.64 46.10
N ALA A 40 -31.37 6.45 46.44
CA ALA A 40 -31.33 7.90 46.22
C ALA A 40 -30.18 8.57 46.98
N ALA A 41 -29.89 8.14 48.22
CA ALA A 41 -28.76 8.65 48.99
C ALA A 41 -27.41 8.28 48.37
N VAL A 42 -27.20 7.00 48.03
CA VAL A 42 -25.99 6.49 47.35
C VAL A 42 -25.75 7.21 46.01
N MET A 43 -26.82 7.54 45.30
CA MET A 43 -26.76 8.28 44.04
C MET A 43 -26.43 9.77 44.25
N ALA A 44 -27.06 10.43 45.22
CA ALA A 44 -26.81 11.84 45.52
C ALA A 44 -25.39 12.09 46.04
N GLU A 45 -24.88 11.17 46.86
CA GLU A 45 -23.55 11.29 47.49
C GLU A 45 -22.42 10.73 46.62
N GLY A 46 -22.77 10.09 45.49
CA GLY A 46 -21.82 9.44 44.58
C GLY A 46 -21.05 8.31 45.25
N THR A 47 -21.62 7.67 46.28
CA THR A 47 -20.97 6.68 47.14
C THR A 47 -20.39 5.52 46.34
N TRP A 48 -21.09 5.05 45.30
CA TRP A 48 -20.63 3.98 44.41
C TRP A 48 -19.33 4.29 43.65
N LYS A 49 -18.97 5.58 43.49
CA LYS A 49 -17.71 6.02 42.88
C LYS A 49 -16.56 6.16 43.87
N LYS A 50 -16.86 6.07 45.17
CA LYS A 50 -15.89 6.22 46.26
C LYS A 50 -15.48 4.87 46.84
N VAL A 51 -16.34 3.86 46.71
CA VAL A 51 -16.07 2.50 47.18
C VAL A 51 -15.12 1.80 46.20
N PRO A 52 -14.06 1.12 46.70
CA PRO A 52 -13.14 0.35 45.87
C PRO A 52 -13.83 -0.85 45.21
N SER A 53 -13.43 -1.21 43.99
CA SER A 53 -14.06 -2.31 43.23
C SER A 53 -13.74 -3.73 43.73
N GLY A 54 -12.88 -3.88 44.74
CA GLY A 54 -12.59 -5.16 45.36
C GLY A 54 -11.46 -5.12 46.39
N VAL A 55 -11.16 -6.28 47.00
CA VAL A 55 -10.07 -6.43 47.96
C VAL A 55 -8.74 -6.13 47.25
N ASN A 56 -7.96 -5.19 47.79
CA ASN A 56 -6.69 -4.68 47.23
C ASN A 56 -6.82 -3.88 45.91
N GLN A 57 -8.01 -3.38 45.57
CA GLN A 57 -8.19 -2.46 44.45
C GLN A 57 -8.43 -1.05 45.00
N GLU A 58 -7.57 -0.09 44.67
CA GLU A 58 -7.76 1.32 45.08
C GLU A 58 -8.70 2.09 44.13
N LYS A 59 -8.98 1.52 42.95
CA LYS A 59 -9.79 2.16 41.92
C LYS A 59 -11.29 1.89 42.17
N PRO A 60 -12.16 2.87 41.90
CA PRO A 60 -13.60 2.67 41.95
C PRO A 60 -14.09 1.88 40.72
N PHE A 61 -15.37 1.49 40.75
CA PHE A 61 -16.04 0.80 39.64
C PHE A 61 -16.02 1.63 38.35
N ASN A 62 -15.82 0.97 37.21
CA ASN A 62 -15.80 1.64 35.91
C ASN A 62 -17.22 1.94 35.40
N SER A 63 -18.22 1.22 35.92
CA SER A 63 -19.63 1.39 35.57
C SER A 63 -20.55 1.11 36.75
N PHE A 64 -21.77 1.66 36.71
CA PHE A 64 -22.77 1.42 37.75
C PHE A 64 -23.31 -0.02 37.74
N SER A 65 -23.35 -0.67 36.57
CA SER A 65 -23.70 -2.09 36.46
C SER A 65 -22.69 -2.99 37.17
N GLU A 66 -21.40 -2.68 37.05
CA GLU A 66 -20.33 -3.41 37.74
C GLU A 66 -20.47 -3.29 39.26
N PHE A 67 -20.85 -2.12 39.77
CA PHE A 67 -21.15 -1.91 41.19
C PHE A 67 -22.36 -2.74 41.68
N ILE A 68 -23.43 -2.82 40.89
CA ILE A 68 -24.63 -3.59 41.25
C ILE A 68 -24.31 -5.10 41.32
N GLU A 69 -23.56 -5.60 40.35
CA GLU A 69 -23.25 -7.04 40.23
C GLU A 69 -22.09 -7.48 41.14
N ALA A 70 -21.23 -6.55 41.57
CA ALA A 70 -20.08 -6.86 42.41
C ALA A 70 -20.47 -7.42 43.78
N ASN A 71 -19.64 -8.34 44.26
CA ASN A 71 -19.88 -9.02 45.52
C ASN A 71 -19.74 -8.05 46.72
N PRO A 72 -20.54 -8.27 47.78
CA PRO A 72 -20.40 -7.55 49.05
C PRO A 72 -19.01 -7.76 49.67
N PRO A 73 -18.47 -6.79 50.43
CA PRO A 73 -19.07 -5.51 50.87
C PRO A 73 -18.90 -4.35 49.88
N PHE A 74 -18.36 -4.58 48.68
CA PHE A 74 -18.00 -3.52 47.73
C PHE A 74 -19.14 -3.17 46.76
N GLY A 75 -19.95 -4.16 46.39
CA GLY A 75 -21.14 -4.01 45.55
C GLY A 75 -22.39 -4.61 46.19
N LEU A 76 -23.48 -4.63 45.40
CA LEU A 76 -24.79 -5.08 45.89
C LEU A 76 -25.03 -6.59 45.74
N GLY A 77 -24.23 -7.28 44.93
CA GLY A 77 -24.40 -8.71 44.63
C GLY A 77 -25.75 -9.05 43.98
N ALA A 78 -26.33 -8.12 43.23
CA ALA A 78 -27.65 -8.25 42.62
C ALA A 78 -27.58 -8.18 41.09
N SER A 79 -28.59 -8.71 40.40
CA SER A 79 -28.68 -8.53 38.94
C SER A 79 -29.19 -7.13 38.60
N VAL A 80 -28.69 -6.57 37.49
CA VAL A 80 -29.17 -5.29 36.95
C VAL A 80 -30.68 -5.33 36.67
N GLU A 81 -31.19 -6.49 36.23
CA GLU A 81 -32.62 -6.72 35.98
C GLU A 81 -33.47 -6.57 37.25
N ASN A 82 -33.04 -7.16 38.37
CA ASN A 82 -33.73 -7.03 39.65
C ASN A 82 -33.82 -5.57 40.09
N VAL A 83 -32.74 -4.80 39.92
CA VAL A 83 -32.74 -3.36 40.21
C VAL A 83 -33.70 -2.61 39.30
N ARG A 84 -33.75 -2.93 38.00
CA ARG A 84 -34.71 -2.31 37.06
C ARG A 84 -36.16 -2.58 37.44
N ILE A 85 -36.49 -3.79 37.87
CA ILE A 85 -37.83 -4.13 38.35
C ILE A 85 -38.19 -3.28 39.58
N LEU A 86 -37.26 -3.12 40.52
CA LEU A 86 -37.48 -2.31 41.72
C LEU A 86 -37.64 -0.81 41.41
N LEU A 87 -36.96 -0.29 40.39
CA LEU A 87 -37.10 1.11 39.96
C LEU A 87 -38.51 1.43 39.42
N GLN A 88 -39.23 0.43 38.89
CA GLN A 88 -40.61 0.59 38.41
C GLN A 88 -41.62 0.73 39.56
N LEU A 89 -41.24 0.33 40.78
CA LEU A 89 -42.11 0.45 41.94
C LEU A 89 -42.17 1.89 42.42
N ARG A 90 -43.38 2.33 42.79
CA ARG A 90 -43.60 3.67 43.38
C ARG A 90 -43.29 3.66 44.86
N HIS A 91 -42.57 4.68 45.30
CA HIS A 91 -42.39 4.95 46.71
C HIS A 91 -43.73 5.44 47.31
N PRO A 92 -44.20 4.89 48.45
CA PRO A 92 -45.52 5.18 49.03
C PRO A 92 -45.78 6.65 49.33
N HIS A 93 -44.72 7.43 49.55
CA HIS A 93 -44.79 8.86 49.84
C HIS A 93 -44.54 9.76 48.62
N GLU A 94 -44.59 9.25 47.39
CA GLU A 94 -44.55 10.06 46.16
C GLU A 94 -45.75 11.02 45.97
N GLY A 95 -46.74 10.96 46.87
CA GLY A 95 -47.73 12.01 47.03
C GLY A 95 -47.13 13.35 47.47
N VAL A 96 -45.99 13.32 48.17
CA VAL A 96 -45.25 14.51 48.63
C VAL A 96 -44.35 15.03 47.50
N PRO A 97 -44.48 16.30 47.06
CA PRO A 97 -43.74 16.83 45.91
C PRO A 97 -42.22 16.66 45.99
N ARG A 98 -41.62 16.97 47.15
CA ARG A 98 -40.18 16.84 47.37
C ARG A 98 -39.68 15.40 47.23
N ILE A 99 -40.44 14.42 47.74
CA ILE A 99 -40.07 13.00 47.64
C ILE A 99 -40.21 12.51 46.21
N ARG A 100 -41.27 12.95 45.50
CA ARG A 100 -41.44 12.65 44.08
C ARG A 100 -40.27 13.15 43.24
N GLU A 101 -39.89 14.41 43.40
CA GLU A 101 -38.77 15.01 42.66
C GLU A 101 -37.45 14.25 42.93
N GLN A 102 -37.20 13.88 44.19
CA GLN A 102 -36.03 13.08 44.56
C GLN A 102 -36.04 11.68 43.92
N MET A 103 -37.18 10.98 43.94
CA MET A 103 -37.31 9.65 43.34
C MET A 103 -37.19 9.70 41.81
N ASP A 104 -37.80 10.70 41.17
CA ASP A 104 -37.72 10.87 39.72
C ASP A 104 -36.30 11.21 39.26
N ALA A 105 -35.60 12.08 39.99
CA ALA A 105 -34.19 12.38 39.73
C ALA A 105 -33.29 11.14 39.91
N MET A 106 -33.51 10.36 40.98
CA MET A 106 -32.79 9.10 41.20
C MET A 106 -33.06 8.09 40.07
N ARG A 107 -34.32 7.87 39.70
CA ARG A 107 -34.68 6.94 38.61
C ARG A 107 -34.08 7.38 37.28
N ALA A 108 -34.15 8.66 36.96
CA ALA A 108 -33.58 9.20 35.73
C ALA A 108 -32.06 8.96 35.67
N GLU A 109 -31.37 9.25 36.77
CA GLU A 109 -29.90 9.08 36.84
C GLU A 109 -29.48 7.61 36.83
N VAL A 110 -30.16 6.75 37.59
CA VAL A 110 -29.90 5.30 37.59
C VAL A 110 -30.20 4.70 36.21
N THR A 111 -31.31 5.08 35.58
CA THR A 111 -31.66 4.62 34.22
C THR A 111 -30.62 5.09 33.19
N ARG A 112 -30.15 6.33 33.32
CA ARG A 112 -29.08 6.88 32.47
C ARG A 112 -27.78 6.08 32.62
N LEU A 113 -27.42 5.71 33.84
CA LEU A 113 -26.20 4.94 34.14
C LEU A 113 -26.29 3.46 33.76
N LEU A 114 -27.49 2.87 33.82
CA LEU A 114 -27.74 1.49 33.42
C LEU A 114 -27.94 1.32 31.91
N GLY A 115 -28.24 2.40 31.19
CA GLY A 115 -28.56 2.36 29.75
C GLY A 115 -29.92 1.68 29.47
N PRO A 116 -30.29 1.49 28.19
CA PRO A 116 -31.51 0.77 27.81
C PRO A 116 -31.47 -0.70 28.27
N ASP A 117 -32.65 -1.28 28.52
CA ASP A 117 -32.78 -2.69 28.85
C ASP A 117 -32.37 -3.56 27.64
N PRO A 118 -31.31 -4.38 27.75
CA PRO A 118 -30.84 -5.19 26.63
C PRO A 118 -31.88 -6.21 26.15
N GLU A 119 -32.85 -6.64 26.96
CA GLU A 119 -33.90 -7.55 26.48
C GLU A 119 -34.98 -6.84 25.64
N ARG A 120 -35.15 -5.53 25.84
CA ARG A 120 -36.07 -4.69 25.05
C ARG A 120 -35.38 -3.94 23.92
N ASP A 121 -34.06 -3.83 23.94
CA ASP A 121 -33.25 -3.23 22.88
C ASP A 121 -32.51 -4.33 22.08
N PRO A 122 -33.04 -4.77 20.93
CA PRO A 122 -32.42 -5.81 20.13
C PRO A 122 -31.00 -5.43 19.66
N VAL A 123 -30.73 -4.14 19.47
CA VAL A 123 -29.40 -3.65 19.08
C VAL A 123 -28.41 -3.85 20.22
N ALA A 124 -28.78 -3.50 21.45
CA ALA A 124 -27.93 -3.68 22.63
C ALA A 124 -27.67 -5.17 22.94
N ARG A 125 -28.70 -6.02 22.81
CA ARG A 125 -28.56 -7.47 22.95
C ARG A 125 -27.52 -8.02 21.97
N ASP A 126 -27.66 -7.66 20.71
CA ASP A 126 -26.85 -8.19 19.63
C ASP A 126 -25.42 -7.66 19.67
N ALA A 127 -25.23 -6.39 20.05
CA ALA A 127 -23.91 -5.81 20.29
C ALA A 127 -23.17 -6.56 21.42
N ARG A 128 -23.87 -6.90 22.51
CA ARG A 128 -23.31 -7.71 23.60
C ARG A 128 -22.88 -9.10 23.12
N VAL A 129 -23.75 -9.78 22.37
CA VAL A 129 -23.43 -11.11 21.79
C VAL A 129 -22.23 -11.01 20.84
N PHE A 130 -22.17 -9.98 20.00
CA PHE A 130 -21.07 -9.74 19.08
C PHE A 130 -19.74 -9.46 19.81
N GLY A 131 -19.78 -8.72 20.92
CA GLY A 131 -18.63 -8.39 21.75
C GLY A 131 -18.10 -9.55 22.60
N ALA A 132 -18.98 -10.44 23.05
CA ALA A 132 -18.64 -11.52 23.98
C ALA A 132 -17.72 -12.61 23.38
N TYR A 133 -17.67 -12.78 22.05
CA TYR A 133 -16.82 -13.80 21.43
C TYR A 133 -15.64 -13.20 20.67
N ASP A 134 -14.44 -13.67 20.99
CA ASP A 134 -13.20 -13.11 20.43
C ASP A 134 -12.73 -13.82 19.14
N ARG A 135 -13.31 -14.98 18.80
CA ARG A 135 -12.99 -15.72 17.57
C ARG A 135 -13.84 -15.25 16.39
N SER A 136 -13.31 -15.49 15.18
CA SER A 136 -13.96 -15.16 13.89
C SER A 136 -15.37 -15.75 13.83
N GLY A 137 -16.37 -14.92 14.11
CA GLY A 137 -17.76 -15.29 13.93
C GLY A 137 -18.07 -15.57 12.46
N GLY A 138 -19.02 -16.48 12.25
CA GLY A 138 -19.51 -16.85 10.92
C GLY A 138 -20.63 -15.93 10.43
N TRP A 139 -21.53 -16.48 9.63
CA TRP A 139 -22.77 -15.85 9.18
C TRP A 139 -23.55 -15.15 10.29
N VAL A 140 -23.59 -15.73 11.50
CA VAL A 140 -24.30 -15.15 12.66
C VAL A 140 -23.75 -13.75 12.98
N PHE A 141 -22.44 -13.55 12.96
CA PHE A 141 -21.85 -12.24 13.26
C PHE A 141 -22.08 -11.25 12.11
N GLY A 142 -22.11 -11.76 10.88
CA GLY A 142 -22.58 -11.00 9.73
C GLY A 142 -24.01 -10.52 9.92
N LEU A 143 -24.92 -11.38 10.37
CA LEU A 143 -26.34 -11.06 10.61
C LEU A 143 -26.51 -10.03 11.73
N LEU A 144 -25.83 -10.20 12.86
CA LEU A 144 -25.86 -9.25 13.98
C LEU A 144 -25.44 -7.85 13.53
N VAL A 145 -24.44 -7.74 12.65
CA VAL A 145 -24.04 -6.45 12.09
C VAL A 145 -25.05 -5.96 11.06
N ALA A 146 -25.46 -6.80 10.10
CA ALA A 146 -26.34 -6.40 9.00
C ALA A 146 -27.72 -5.92 9.46
N ARG A 147 -28.29 -6.54 10.50
CA ARG A 147 -29.61 -6.16 11.03
C ARG A 147 -29.57 -4.94 11.94
N ASN A 148 -28.41 -4.56 12.47
CA ASN A 148 -28.29 -3.47 13.45
C ASN A 148 -27.48 -2.25 12.98
N VAL A 149 -26.68 -2.35 11.92
CA VAL A 149 -25.72 -1.30 11.52
C VAL A 149 -26.09 -0.63 10.19
N GLN A 150 -26.09 0.70 10.21
CA GLN A 150 -26.17 1.56 9.02
C GLN A 150 -24.90 2.45 8.92
N PRO A 151 -23.98 2.20 7.98
CA PRO A 151 -22.81 3.04 7.80
C PRO A 151 -23.22 4.45 7.34
N GLY A 152 -22.74 5.49 8.02
CA GLY A 152 -23.05 6.88 7.69
C GLY A 152 -24.22 7.51 8.46
N ALA A 153 -24.89 6.76 9.35
CA ALA A 153 -25.78 7.36 10.34
C ALA A 153 -24.96 8.28 11.26
N VAL A 154 -25.02 9.59 11.04
CA VAL A 154 -24.50 10.59 11.98
C VAL A 154 -25.28 10.43 13.27
N GLY A 155 -24.59 10.35 14.40
CA GLY A 155 -25.18 10.07 15.73
C GLY A 155 -26.44 10.90 16.00
N ARG A 156 -27.60 10.34 15.66
CA ARG A 156 -28.89 10.91 16.01
C ARG A 156 -29.15 10.47 17.45
N ARG A 157 -29.32 11.43 18.36
CA ARG A 157 -29.90 11.14 19.67
C ARG A 157 -31.29 10.53 19.43
N PRO A 158 -31.72 9.53 20.21
CA PRO A 158 -33.09 9.02 20.13
C PRO A 158 -34.05 10.21 20.21
N SER A 159 -35.07 10.25 19.35
CA SER A 159 -36.10 11.26 19.44
C SER A 159 -36.73 11.19 20.83
N GLU A 160 -36.64 12.29 21.59
CA GLU A 160 -37.40 12.48 22.82
C GLU A 160 -38.88 12.54 22.45
N THR A 161 -39.50 11.38 22.30
CA THR A 161 -40.95 11.28 22.12
C THR A 161 -41.38 10.03 22.86
N TRP A 162 -41.76 10.24 24.13
CA TRP A 162 -42.46 9.25 24.92
C TRP A 162 -43.83 9.01 24.28
N GLY A 163 -43.89 8.02 23.40
CA GLY A 163 -45.10 7.66 22.67
C GLY A 163 -44.86 6.43 21.84
N VAL A 164 -45.35 5.30 22.37
CA VAL A 164 -45.66 4.03 21.73
C VAL A 164 -45.48 4.00 20.20
N ASP A 165 -44.57 3.15 19.72
CA ASP A 165 -44.86 2.35 18.53
C ASP A 165 -44.14 0.99 18.60
N ASP A 166 -44.85 -0.04 18.19
CA ASP A 166 -44.40 -1.43 18.14
C ASP A 166 -43.23 -1.59 17.13
N GLY A 167 -42.20 -2.35 17.52
CA GLY A 167 -41.36 -3.11 16.57
C GLY A 167 -40.09 -2.48 15.99
N ASP A 168 -39.98 -1.16 15.83
CA ASP A 168 -38.88 -0.58 15.02
C ASP A 168 -37.77 0.06 15.86
N ALA A 169 -36.92 -0.78 16.46
CA ALA A 169 -35.60 -0.29 16.89
C ALA A 169 -34.82 0.17 15.64
N GLU A 170 -34.42 1.44 15.59
CA GLU A 170 -33.66 1.98 14.45
C GLU A 170 -32.22 1.43 14.45
N LYS A 171 -31.67 1.16 13.26
CA LYS A 171 -30.26 0.79 13.11
C LYS A 171 -29.35 1.90 13.62
N VAL A 172 -28.20 1.51 14.15
CA VAL A 172 -27.19 2.41 14.70
C VAL A 172 -25.99 2.54 13.77
N SER A 173 -25.16 3.56 14.01
CA SER A 173 -23.88 3.69 13.32
C SER A 173 -22.91 2.58 13.72
N ALA A 174 -21.95 2.27 12.84
CA ALA A 174 -20.91 1.27 13.13
C ALA A 174 -20.08 1.61 14.38
N SER A 175 -19.80 2.90 14.60
CA SER A 175 -19.07 3.36 15.80
C SER A 175 -19.88 3.14 17.08
N ARG A 176 -21.19 3.41 17.05
CA ARG A 176 -22.07 3.20 18.21
C ARG A 176 -22.24 1.70 18.50
N PHE A 177 -22.43 0.88 17.48
CA PHE A 177 -22.49 -0.57 17.66
C PHE A 177 -21.18 -1.13 18.24
N ALA A 178 -20.04 -0.63 17.78
CA ALA A 178 -18.73 -1.03 18.29
C ALA A 178 -18.53 -0.64 19.76
N GLU A 179 -18.97 0.56 20.16
CA GLU A 179 -18.95 1.03 21.54
C GLU A 179 -19.81 0.13 22.45
N MET A 180 -21.05 -0.17 22.03
CA MET A 180 -21.97 -1.07 22.75
C MET A 180 -21.42 -2.50 22.87
N ALA A 181 -20.65 -2.95 21.88
CA ALA A 181 -20.03 -4.27 21.84
C ALA A 181 -18.63 -4.33 22.50
N GLY A 182 -18.08 -3.21 22.99
CA GLY A 182 -16.73 -3.16 23.55
C GLY A 182 -15.63 -3.51 22.54
N THR A 183 -15.81 -3.15 21.26
CA THR A 183 -14.87 -3.48 20.17
C THR A 183 -14.60 -2.30 19.24
N SER A 184 -13.85 -2.52 18.14
CA SER A 184 -13.52 -1.48 17.17
C SER A 184 -14.53 -1.40 16.02
N ALA A 185 -14.81 -0.19 15.55
CA ALA A 185 -15.63 0.03 14.35
C ALA A 185 -15.03 -0.67 13.11
N ALA A 186 -13.70 -0.79 13.04
CA ALA A 186 -13.03 -1.55 11.99
C ALA A 186 -13.41 -3.05 12.01
N ARG A 187 -13.52 -3.67 13.20
CA ARG A 187 -14.00 -5.05 13.33
C ARG A 187 -15.44 -5.16 12.82
N VAL A 188 -16.34 -4.28 13.24
CA VAL A 188 -17.74 -4.24 12.79
C VAL A 188 -17.84 -4.12 11.27
N MET A 189 -17.10 -3.17 10.68
CA MET A 189 -17.13 -2.92 9.24
C MET A 189 -16.62 -4.10 8.39
N ARG A 190 -15.73 -4.96 8.93
CA ARG A 190 -15.31 -6.18 8.22
C ARG A 190 -16.45 -7.16 8.01
N PHE A 191 -17.30 -7.34 9.03
CA PHE A 191 -18.49 -8.19 8.94
C PHE A 191 -19.55 -7.57 8.02
N TYR A 192 -19.76 -6.25 8.12
CA TYR A 192 -20.65 -5.52 7.22
C TYR A 192 -20.27 -5.74 5.74
N ARG A 193 -19.00 -5.52 5.39
CA ARG A 193 -18.50 -5.67 4.01
C ARG A 193 -18.56 -7.12 3.52
N ALA A 194 -18.38 -8.10 4.40
CA ALA A 194 -18.55 -9.51 4.04
C ALA A 194 -20.00 -9.84 3.72
N TRP A 195 -20.95 -9.31 4.51
CA TRP A 195 -22.39 -9.45 4.26
C TRP A 195 -22.81 -8.81 2.94
N GLU A 196 -22.32 -7.59 2.64
CA GLU A 196 -22.61 -6.88 1.39
C GLU A 196 -22.18 -7.69 0.15
N ARG A 197 -21.02 -8.35 0.19
CA ARG A 197 -20.57 -9.23 -0.90
C ARG A 197 -21.49 -10.44 -1.07
N ALA A 198 -21.87 -11.07 0.04
CA ALA A 198 -22.79 -12.19 0.00
C ALA A 198 -24.19 -11.77 -0.52
N ALA A 199 -24.63 -10.56 -0.19
CA ALA A 199 -25.87 -10.00 -0.69
C ALA A 199 -25.81 -9.68 -2.20
N ALA A 200 -24.68 -9.19 -2.70
CA ALA A 200 -24.47 -8.97 -4.14
C ALA A 200 -24.59 -10.28 -4.96
N ASP A 201 -24.15 -11.40 -4.38
CA ASP A 201 -24.31 -12.74 -4.95
C ASP A 201 -25.69 -13.37 -4.67
N SER A 202 -26.62 -12.59 -4.10
CA SER A 202 -27.97 -13.03 -3.70
C SER A 202 -27.97 -14.24 -2.74
N LYS A 203 -26.93 -14.40 -1.92
CA LYS A 203 -26.85 -15.47 -0.90
C LYS A 203 -27.56 -15.11 0.40
N VAL A 204 -27.64 -13.82 0.70
CA VAL A 204 -28.33 -13.27 1.88
C VAL A 204 -29.07 -11.99 1.48
N PRO A 205 -30.08 -11.55 2.24
CA PRO A 205 -30.76 -10.28 2.03
C PRO A 205 -29.80 -9.08 2.16
N SER A 206 -30.10 -7.98 1.46
CA SER A 206 -29.36 -6.72 1.64
C SER A 206 -29.62 -6.14 3.03
N PHE A 207 -28.73 -5.27 3.50
CA PHE A 207 -28.89 -4.67 4.82
C PHE A 207 -30.19 -3.87 4.92
N ASP A 208 -30.60 -3.12 3.89
CA ASP A 208 -31.86 -2.35 3.90
C ASP A 208 -33.12 -3.19 4.09
N GLN A 209 -33.03 -4.51 3.86
CA GLN A 209 -34.13 -5.46 4.03
C GLN A 209 -34.19 -6.10 5.41
N LEU A 210 -33.25 -5.77 6.30
CA LEU A 210 -33.13 -6.34 7.64
C LEU A 210 -33.41 -5.29 8.71
N THR A 211 -34.21 -5.64 9.71
CA THR A 211 -34.47 -4.81 10.90
C THR A 211 -33.84 -5.41 12.16
N PRO A 212 -33.47 -4.59 13.17
CA PRO A 212 -32.96 -5.11 14.44
C PRO A 212 -33.85 -6.19 15.06
N GLY A 213 -33.24 -7.29 15.47
CA GLY A 213 -33.95 -8.44 16.03
C GLY A 213 -34.56 -9.41 15.00
N GLN A 214 -34.51 -9.11 13.70
CA GLN A 214 -34.96 -10.03 12.65
C GLN A 214 -34.03 -11.25 12.57
N GLU A 215 -34.64 -12.44 12.56
CA GLU A 215 -33.98 -13.71 12.29
C GLU A 215 -34.18 -14.13 10.83
N ILE A 216 -33.15 -14.73 10.23
CA ILE A 216 -33.21 -15.27 8.87
C ILE A 216 -32.52 -16.63 8.79
N ASP A 217 -32.89 -17.42 7.80
CA ASP A 217 -32.15 -18.65 7.48
C ASP A 217 -30.79 -18.30 6.87
N LEU A 218 -29.73 -18.74 7.56
CA LEU A 218 -28.36 -18.49 7.14
C LEU A 218 -27.90 -19.57 6.15
N PRO A 219 -27.05 -19.21 5.16
CA PRO A 219 -26.44 -20.18 4.26
C PRO A 219 -25.53 -21.17 4.98
N ASP A 220 -25.06 -22.18 4.24
CA ASP A 220 -24.04 -23.12 4.72
C ASP A 220 -22.83 -22.36 5.30
N ALA A 221 -22.43 -22.74 6.53
CA ALA A 221 -21.32 -22.15 7.27
C ALA A 221 -20.01 -22.17 6.48
N ASN A 222 -19.79 -23.17 5.61
CA ASN A 222 -18.58 -23.29 4.80
C ASN A 222 -18.42 -22.16 3.77
N LEU A 223 -19.53 -21.55 3.34
CA LEU A 223 -19.51 -20.45 2.36
C LEU A 223 -19.02 -19.13 2.96
N TRP A 224 -19.06 -18.96 4.29
CA TRP A 224 -18.66 -17.70 4.92
C TRP A 224 -17.21 -17.32 4.60
N GLY A 225 -16.31 -18.31 4.50
CA GLY A 225 -14.89 -18.08 4.19
C GLY A 225 -14.64 -17.45 2.81
N ASP A 226 -15.55 -17.66 1.85
CA ASP A 226 -15.46 -17.06 0.52
C ASP A 226 -15.70 -15.54 0.56
N TYR A 227 -16.52 -15.09 1.52
CA TYR A 227 -16.94 -13.69 1.67
C TYR A 227 -16.14 -12.94 2.74
N PHE A 228 -15.74 -13.60 3.82
CA PHE A 228 -15.03 -13.02 4.95
C PHE A 228 -13.50 -13.18 4.82
N THR A 229 -12.88 -12.31 4.02
CA THR A 229 -11.42 -12.34 3.81
C THR A 229 -10.67 -11.52 4.86
N VAL A 230 -9.65 -12.12 5.50
CA VAL A 230 -8.80 -11.50 6.53
C VAL A 230 -8.01 -10.29 6.01
N TYR A 231 -7.75 -10.25 4.70
CA TYR A 231 -7.07 -9.13 4.03
C TYR A 231 -8.03 -8.39 3.11
N GLU A 232 -8.27 -7.13 3.44
CA GLU A 232 -8.94 -6.16 2.58
C GLU A 232 -8.07 -5.90 1.34
N GLN A 233 -8.29 -6.65 0.26
CA GLN A 233 -7.85 -6.21 -1.06
C GLN A 233 -8.84 -5.13 -1.51
N SER A 234 -8.35 -3.89 -1.64
CA SER A 234 -9.19 -2.73 -1.97
C SER A 234 -10.10 -2.99 -3.16
N THR A 235 -11.31 -2.46 -3.12
CA THR A 235 -12.28 -2.48 -4.23
C THR A 235 -11.62 -1.99 -5.51
N ASP A 236 -10.82 -0.93 -5.44
CA ASP A 236 -10.03 -0.37 -6.55
C ASP A 236 -9.11 -1.38 -7.23
N ARG A 237 -8.50 -2.31 -6.49
CA ARG A 237 -7.65 -3.35 -7.07
C ARG A 237 -8.49 -4.35 -7.86
N ARG A 238 -9.65 -4.74 -7.34
CA ARG A 238 -10.55 -5.70 -8.00
C ARG A 238 -11.20 -5.10 -9.23
N GLU A 239 -11.66 -3.86 -9.14
CA GLU A 239 -12.22 -3.11 -10.26
C GLU A 239 -11.22 -2.95 -11.40
N ARG A 240 -9.97 -2.55 -11.09
CA ARG A 240 -8.90 -2.48 -12.09
C ARG A 240 -8.61 -3.84 -12.75
N ILE A 241 -8.61 -4.92 -11.98
CA ILE A 241 -8.40 -6.27 -12.54
C ILE A 241 -9.58 -6.68 -13.42
N ALA A 242 -10.81 -6.31 -13.06
CA ALA A 242 -12.00 -6.59 -13.86
C ALA A 242 -12.04 -5.79 -15.17
N GLU A 243 -11.68 -4.51 -15.13
CA GLU A 243 -11.57 -3.65 -16.31
C GLU A 243 -10.50 -4.15 -17.28
N GLU A 244 -9.31 -4.47 -16.77
CA GLU A 244 -8.20 -4.98 -17.57
C GLU A 244 -8.52 -6.38 -18.14
N ALA A 245 -9.18 -7.24 -17.36
CA ALA A 245 -9.61 -8.55 -17.84
C ALA A 245 -10.58 -8.42 -19.02
N LYS A 246 -11.54 -7.49 -18.93
CA LYS A 246 -12.48 -7.19 -20.00
C LYS A 246 -11.76 -6.65 -21.25
N ALA A 247 -10.81 -5.73 -21.08
CA ALA A 247 -10.03 -5.17 -22.19
C ALA A 247 -9.19 -6.24 -22.91
N ALA A 248 -8.60 -7.17 -22.14
CA ALA A 248 -7.80 -8.27 -22.65
C ALA A 248 -8.64 -9.46 -23.17
N GLY A 249 -9.97 -9.40 -23.10
CA GLY A 249 -10.86 -10.48 -23.52
C GLY A 249 -10.76 -11.75 -22.65
N THR A 250 -10.32 -11.63 -21.40
CA THR A 250 -10.23 -12.73 -20.43
C THR A 250 -11.29 -12.61 -19.34
N SER A 251 -11.49 -13.69 -18.57
CA SER A 251 -12.42 -13.65 -17.45
C SER A 251 -11.76 -13.04 -16.20
N TYR A 252 -12.52 -12.25 -15.46
CA TYR A 252 -12.10 -11.72 -14.16
C TYR A 252 -11.63 -12.83 -13.21
N THR A 253 -12.32 -13.98 -13.21
CA THR A 253 -11.98 -15.13 -12.35
C THR A 253 -10.59 -15.68 -12.66
N GLU A 254 -10.23 -15.84 -13.94
CA GLU A 254 -8.89 -16.30 -14.33
C GLU A 254 -7.81 -15.25 -14.03
N ALA A 255 -8.06 -13.97 -14.31
CA ALA A 255 -7.14 -12.89 -13.95
C ALA A 255 -6.89 -12.83 -12.44
N MET A 256 -7.93 -13.05 -11.63
CA MET A 256 -7.82 -13.13 -10.18
C MET A 256 -7.06 -14.35 -9.69
N LYS A 257 -7.21 -15.53 -10.33
CA LYS A 257 -6.43 -16.73 -10.00
C LYS A 257 -4.93 -16.50 -10.20
N VAL A 258 -4.55 -15.86 -11.32
CA VAL A 258 -3.16 -15.49 -11.59
C VAL A 258 -2.66 -14.47 -10.57
N ALA A 259 -3.45 -13.41 -10.30
CA ALA A 259 -3.08 -12.36 -9.35
C ALA A 259 -2.93 -12.86 -7.90
N LYS A 260 -3.65 -13.93 -7.52
CA LYS A 260 -3.52 -14.59 -6.21
C LYS A 260 -2.30 -15.51 -6.11
N ASN A 261 -1.72 -15.93 -7.23
CA ASN A 261 -0.61 -16.90 -7.28
C ASN A 261 0.61 -16.38 -8.06
N PRO A 262 1.36 -15.37 -7.54
CA PRO A 262 2.53 -14.81 -8.24
C PRO A 262 3.62 -15.84 -8.54
N ALA A 263 3.79 -16.86 -7.68
CA ALA A 263 4.76 -17.93 -7.91
C ALA A 263 4.40 -18.76 -9.15
N ALA A 264 3.12 -19.11 -9.34
CA ALA A 264 2.65 -19.83 -10.51
C ALA A 264 2.84 -19.01 -11.79
N MET A 265 2.56 -17.70 -11.73
CA MET A 265 2.83 -16.78 -12.84
C MET A 265 4.31 -16.74 -13.20
N ARG A 266 5.21 -16.66 -12.21
CA ARG A 266 6.66 -16.69 -12.43
C ARG A 266 7.09 -18.00 -13.10
N THR A 267 6.59 -19.14 -12.64
CA THR A 267 6.88 -20.44 -13.25
C THR A 267 6.40 -20.50 -14.69
N ALA A 268 5.21 -19.97 -15.00
CA ALA A 268 4.70 -19.91 -16.37
C ALA A 268 5.56 -19.02 -17.28
N ILE A 269 5.99 -17.85 -16.80
CA ILE A 269 6.89 -16.94 -17.53
C ILE A 269 8.24 -17.61 -17.83
N LEU A 270 8.80 -18.35 -16.86
CA LEU A 270 10.09 -19.03 -17.06
C LEU A 270 9.97 -20.29 -17.93
N GLY A 271 8.81 -20.95 -17.91
CA GLY A 271 8.57 -22.22 -18.60
C GLY A 271 8.05 -22.10 -20.04
N ASP A 272 7.38 -20.99 -20.39
CA ASP A 272 6.77 -20.80 -21.70
C ASP A 272 7.21 -19.47 -22.36
N PRO A 273 7.89 -19.51 -23.53
CA PRO A 273 8.35 -18.32 -24.23
C PRO A 273 7.23 -17.34 -24.62
N LYS A 274 6.05 -17.83 -24.99
CA LYS A 274 4.92 -16.96 -25.37
C LYS A 274 4.39 -16.17 -24.17
N THR A 275 4.31 -16.82 -23.01
CA THR A 275 3.94 -16.16 -21.75
C THR A 275 4.99 -15.13 -21.33
N ALA A 276 6.28 -15.41 -21.56
CA ALA A 276 7.35 -14.45 -21.31
C ALA A 276 7.25 -13.20 -22.20
N GLU A 277 6.96 -13.38 -23.49
CA GLU A 277 6.76 -12.27 -24.43
C GLU A 277 5.55 -11.41 -24.04
N ALA A 278 4.41 -12.05 -23.73
CA ALA A 278 3.21 -11.33 -23.27
C ALA A 278 3.46 -10.54 -21.97
N ALA A 279 4.23 -11.11 -21.03
CA ALA A 279 4.61 -10.40 -19.80
C ALA A 279 5.52 -9.20 -20.08
N ARG A 280 6.48 -9.34 -21.00
CA ARG A 280 7.35 -8.24 -21.43
C ARG A 280 6.53 -7.12 -22.07
N ASP A 281 5.63 -7.45 -22.98
CA ASP A 281 4.82 -6.46 -23.68
C ASP A 281 3.87 -5.73 -22.73
N ALA A 282 3.29 -6.43 -21.75
CA ALA A 282 2.47 -5.79 -20.70
C ALA A 282 3.29 -4.82 -19.82
N LEU A 283 4.52 -5.18 -19.44
CA LEU A 283 5.41 -4.30 -18.69
C LEU A 283 5.85 -3.10 -19.52
N MET A 284 6.21 -3.35 -20.78
CA MET A 284 6.57 -2.30 -21.73
C MET A 284 5.36 -1.50 -22.19
N GLY A 285 4.11 -1.90 -21.92
CA GLY A 285 2.92 -1.10 -22.16
C GLY A 285 2.79 0.06 -21.16
N ARG A 286 3.21 -0.16 -19.90
CA ARG A 286 3.03 0.76 -18.78
C ARG A 286 4.14 1.81 -18.69
N THR A 287 3.87 3.02 -19.16
CA THR A 287 4.86 4.11 -19.29
C THR A 287 5.57 4.42 -17.97
N GLU A 288 4.86 4.36 -16.84
CA GLU A 288 5.40 4.58 -15.51
C GLU A 288 6.38 3.48 -15.04
N LEU A 289 6.26 2.26 -15.57
CA LEU A 289 7.14 1.14 -15.25
C LEU A 289 8.26 0.93 -16.27
N ARG A 290 8.12 1.44 -17.50
CA ARG A 290 9.16 1.31 -18.54
C ARG A 290 10.51 1.84 -18.05
N ALA A 291 10.53 3.05 -17.51
CA ALA A 291 11.77 3.70 -17.08
C ALA A 291 12.45 2.94 -15.93
N THR A 292 11.67 2.42 -14.98
CA THR A 292 12.20 1.68 -13.83
C THR A 292 12.72 0.31 -14.25
N VAL A 293 12.01 -0.41 -15.11
CA VAL A 293 12.45 -1.70 -15.66
C VAL A 293 13.74 -1.54 -16.47
N VAL A 294 13.82 -0.52 -17.33
CA VAL A 294 15.03 -0.24 -18.11
C VAL A 294 16.19 0.15 -17.19
N ALA A 295 15.98 1.03 -16.21
CA ALA A 295 17.03 1.42 -15.27
C ALA A 295 17.54 0.22 -14.46
N GLN A 296 16.64 -0.65 -14.01
CA GLN A 296 16.99 -1.87 -13.28
C GLN A 296 17.75 -2.86 -14.16
N ALA A 297 17.33 -3.06 -15.41
CA ALA A 297 18.05 -3.89 -16.37
C ALA A 297 19.44 -3.33 -16.67
N MET A 298 19.57 -2.02 -16.86
CA MET A 298 20.85 -1.34 -17.14
C MET A 298 21.79 -1.26 -15.93
N SER A 299 21.30 -1.60 -14.73
CA SER A 299 22.14 -1.75 -13.53
C SER A 299 23.01 -3.01 -13.62
N ASP A 300 22.59 -4.01 -14.39
CA ASP A 300 23.40 -5.21 -14.67
C ASP A 300 24.46 -4.91 -15.75
N PRO A 301 25.76 -5.10 -15.45
CA PRO A 301 26.82 -4.85 -16.42
C PRO A 301 26.76 -5.76 -17.65
N ALA A 302 26.23 -6.99 -17.54
CA ALA A 302 26.10 -7.90 -18.67
C ALA A 302 25.02 -7.42 -19.65
N ILE A 303 23.87 -6.99 -19.13
CA ILE A 303 22.79 -6.41 -19.94
C ILE A 303 23.25 -5.12 -20.62
N ARG A 304 23.97 -4.26 -19.89
CA ARG A 304 24.53 -3.03 -20.47
C ARG A 304 25.49 -3.32 -21.63
N LYS A 305 26.33 -4.35 -21.49
CA LYS A 305 27.26 -4.78 -22.55
C LYS A 305 26.50 -5.28 -23.78
N GLU A 306 25.47 -6.11 -23.58
CA GLU A 306 24.64 -6.65 -24.66
C GLU A 306 23.86 -5.54 -25.37
N ALA A 307 23.22 -4.65 -24.62
CA ALA A 307 22.52 -3.49 -25.17
C ALA A 307 23.46 -2.62 -26.02
N ALA A 308 24.67 -2.33 -25.52
CA ALA A 308 25.67 -1.59 -26.27
C ALA A 308 26.20 -2.35 -27.50
N ALA A 309 26.19 -3.68 -27.52
CA ALA A 309 26.52 -4.49 -28.69
C ALA A 309 25.41 -4.43 -29.74
N GLN A 310 24.14 -4.52 -29.32
CA GLN A 310 22.98 -4.39 -30.20
C GLN A 310 22.88 -2.99 -30.83
N THR A 311 23.09 -1.93 -30.04
CA THR A 311 23.15 -0.56 -30.58
C THR A 311 24.25 -0.42 -31.63
N ARG A 312 25.47 -0.93 -31.33
CA ARG A 312 26.58 -0.91 -32.30
C ARG A 312 26.29 -1.71 -33.55
N LYS A 313 25.62 -2.87 -33.43
CA LYS A 313 25.18 -3.66 -34.57
C LYS A 313 24.22 -2.85 -35.44
N ALA A 314 23.20 -2.22 -34.84
CA ALA A 314 22.23 -1.39 -35.55
C ALA A 314 22.89 -0.20 -36.26
N GLU A 315 23.79 0.51 -35.59
CA GLU A 315 24.56 1.63 -36.17
C GLU A 315 25.40 1.17 -37.37
N ARG A 316 26.06 0.00 -37.27
CA ARG A 316 26.85 -0.58 -38.36
C ARG A 316 25.99 -1.00 -39.55
N ILE A 317 24.84 -1.62 -39.30
CA ILE A 317 23.87 -1.97 -40.36
C ILE A 317 23.44 -0.70 -41.09
N GLU A 318 23.06 0.35 -40.36
CA GLU A 318 22.61 1.60 -40.95
C GLU A 318 23.74 2.29 -41.74
N PHE A 319 24.98 2.26 -41.24
CA PHE A 319 26.14 2.76 -41.96
C PHE A 319 26.35 2.02 -43.29
N VAL A 320 26.37 0.68 -43.28
CA VAL A 320 26.53 -0.13 -44.50
C VAL A 320 25.40 0.16 -45.49
N ARG A 321 24.15 0.24 -45.00
CA ARG A 321 22.98 0.58 -45.82
C ARG A 321 23.12 1.96 -46.47
N GLN A 322 23.50 2.97 -45.69
CA GLN A 322 23.65 4.33 -46.18
C GLN A 322 24.73 4.41 -47.27
N VAL A 323 25.91 3.82 -47.03
CA VAL A 323 27.00 3.85 -47.99
C VAL A 323 26.68 3.06 -49.27
N ALA A 324 26.00 1.92 -49.14
CA ALA A 324 25.55 1.10 -50.28
C ALA A 324 24.50 1.82 -51.14
N THR A 325 23.57 2.54 -50.51
CA THR A 325 22.45 3.19 -51.20
C THR A 325 22.87 4.51 -51.83
N ASP A 326 23.62 5.34 -51.10
CA ASP A 326 23.98 6.68 -51.56
C ASP A 326 25.17 6.66 -52.53
N GLY A 327 25.98 5.59 -52.53
CA GLY A 327 27.23 5.50 -53.30
C GLY A 327 28.29 6.54 -52.86
N LYS A 328 28.03 7.20 -51.74
CA LYS A 328 28.87 8.22 -51.11
C LYS A 328 29.23 7.76 -49.71
N ALA A 329 30.46 8.03 -49.31
CA ALA A 329 30.95 7.66 -48.01
C ALA A 329 31.60 8.85 -47.32
N LYS A 330 31.50 8.88 -45.99
CA LYS A 330 32.23 9.82 -45.17
C LYS A 330 33.58 9.23 -44.79
N THR A 331 34.66 9.90 -45.14
CA THR A 331 36.03 9.50 -44.78
C THR A 331 36.29 9.68 -43.27
N PRO A 332 37.33 9.04 -42.69
CA PRO A 332 37.71 9.22 -41.28
C PRO A 332 37.93 10.69 -40.85
N ALA A 333 38.45 11.55 -41.74
CA ALA A 333 38.62 12.99 -41.49
C ALA A 333 37.33 13.79 -41.73
N GLY A 334 36.29 13.17 -42.28
CA GLY A 334 34.93 13.68 -42.33
C GLY A 334 34.50 14.27 -43.66
N GLN A 335 35.26 14.03 -44.74
CA GLN A 335 34.91 14.46 -46.09
C GLN A 335 33.95 13.47 -46.74
N ILE A 336 33.05 13.96 -47.61
CA ILE A 336 32.14 13.10 -48.36
C ILE A 336 32.79 12.84 -49.71
N ILE A 337 33.09 11.57 -50.00
CA ILE A 337 33.67 11.12 -51.26
C ILE A 337 32.68 10.25 -52.03
N GLU A 338 32.80 10.23 -53.36
CA GLU A 338 32.10 9.26 -54.19
C GLU A 338 32.94 7.99 -54.32
N LEU A 339 32.33 6.84 -54.06
CA LEU A 339 33.03 5.56 -54.18
C LEU A 339 33.34 5.22 -55.65
N THR A 340 34.50 4.63 -55.89
CA THR A 340 34.85 4.07 -57.22
C THR A 340 33.86 2.98 -57.63
N SER A 341 33.78 2.67 -58.92
CA SER A 341 32.90 1.60 -59.43
C SER A 341 33.18 0.24 -58.79
N GLN A 342 34.46 -0.08 -58.57
CA GLN A 342 34.89 -1.31 -57.89
C GLN A 342 34.49 -1.31 -56.41
N ALA A 343 34.67 -0.18 -55.70
CA ALA A 343 34.25 -0.06 -54.31
C ALA A 343 32.72 -0.16 -54.16
N ARG A 344 31.93 0.47 -55.04
CA ARG A 344 30.46 0.35 -55.03
C ARG A 344 29.98 -1.08 -55.18
N GLN A 345 30.64 -1.88 -56.02
CA GLN A 345 30.28 -3.29 -56.20
C GLN A 345 30.53 -4.11 -54.93
N LYS A 346 31.68 -3.90 -54.26
CA LYS A 346 32.00 -4.55 -52.98
C LYS A 346 31.01 -4.16 -51.87
N VAL A 347 30.71 -2.87 -51.74
CA VAL A 347 29.76 -2.34 -50.75
C VAL A 347 28.33 -2.86 -51.01
N SER A 348 27.89 -2.89 -52.27
CA SER A 348 26.56 -3.40 -52.62
C SER A 348 26.41 -4.89 -52.32
N ALA A 349 27.46 -5.69 -52.48
CA ALA A 349 27.45 -7.10 -52.08
C ALA A 349 27.31 -7.28 -50.56
N CYS A 350 27.84 -6.36 -49.77
CA CYS A 350 27.72 -6.38 -48.31
C CYS A 350 26.30 -6.04 -47.82
N LEU A 351 25.50 -5.32 -48.61
CA LEU A 351 24.12 -4.95 -48.26
C LEU A 351 23.26 -6.21 -48.00
N ALA A 352 23.40 -7.22 -48.86
CA ALA A 352 22.67 -8.49 -48.72
C ALA A 352 23.02 -9.22 -47.41
N ALA A 353 24.26 -9.09 -46.93
CA ALA A 353 24.71 -9.73 -45.70
C ALA A 353 24.21 -9.03 -44.41
N VAL A 354 23.87 -7.73 -44.48
CA VAL A 354 23.35 -6.96 -43.34
C VAL A 354 21.83 -6.84 -43.31
N GLU A 355 21.15 -7.05 -44.45
CA GLU A 355 19.69 -7.07 -44.54
C GLU A 355 19.07 -8.43 -44.21
N ASP A 356 19.89 -9.48 -44.11
CA ASP A 356 19.45 -10.79 -43.63
C ASP A 356 18.92 -10.69 -42.18
N SER A 357 17.68 -11.14 -41.96
CA SER A 357 17.06 -11.20 -40.64
C SER A 357 17.83 -12.06 -39.64
N GLU A 358 18.66 -13.00 -40.12
CA GLU A 358 19.52 -13.85 -39.30
C GLU A 358 20.98 -13.37 -39.22
N ALA A 359 21.29 -12.16 -39.72
CA ALA A 359 22.66 -11.64 -39.72
C ALA A 359 23.30 -11.68 -38.32
N THR A 360 24.45 -12.34 -38.20
CA THR A 360 25.18 -12.45 -36.93
C THR A 360 25.95 -11.15 -36.63
N PRO A 361 26.32 -10.87 -35.37
CA PRO A 361 27.16 -9.71 -35.05
C PRO A 361 28.51 -9.73 -35.79
N GLU A 362 29.04 -10.93 -36.05
CA GLU A 362 30.28 -11.16 -36.79
C GLU A 362 30.10 -10.78 -38.26
N SER A 363 29.04 -11.27 -38.93
CA SER A 363 28.79 -10.92 -40.35
C SER A 363 28.56 -9.42 -40.56
N VAL A 364 27.87 -8.76 -39.63
CA VAL A 364 27.70 -7.29 -39.66
C VAL A 364 29.02 -6.56 -39.45
N THR A 365 29.91 -7.11 -38.62
CA THR A 365 31.25 -6.53 -38.41
C THR A 365 32.11 -6.70 -39.66
N ASP A 366 32.11 -7.87 -40.28
CA ASP A 366 32.85 -8.15 -41.51
C ASP A 366 32.37 -7.28 -42.67
N ALA A 367 31.05 -7.11 -42.81
CA ALA A 367 30.46 -6.21 -43.79
C ALA A 367 30.89 -4.75 -43.54
N TYR A 368 30.84 -4.30 -42.28
CA TYR A 368 31.28 -2.96 -41.90
C TYR A 368 32.76 -2.71 -42.22
N GLU A 369 33.66 -3.65 -41.86
CA GLU A 369 35.09 -3.53 -42.14
C GLU A 369 35.35 -3.58 -43.66
N THR A 370 34.64 -4.42 -44.41
CA THR A 370 34.74 -4.46 -45.89
C THR A 370 34.35 -3.13 -46.52
N VAL A 371 33.28 -2.48 -46.03
CA VAL A 371 32.89 -1.15 -46.49
C VAL A 371 33.96 -0.12 -46.15
N ARG A 372 34.56 -0.21 -44.96
CA ARG A 372 35.64 0.68 -44.53
C ARG A 372 36.90 0.52 -45.38
N GLU A 373 37.33 -0.70 -45.65
CA GLU A 373 38.45 -1.01 -46.54
C GLU A 373 38.20 -0.47 -47.96
N ALA A 374 36.98 -0.57 -48.48
CA ALA A 374 36.62 -0.01 -49.78
C ALA A 374 36.69 1.53 -49.81
N ILE A 375 36.38 2.21 -48.69
CA ILE A 375 36.55 3.65 -48.53
C ILE A 375 38.04 4.00 -48.49
N GLU A 376 38.84 3.26 -47.73
CA GLU A 376 40.30 3.46 -47.63
C GLU A 376 40.98 3.24 -48.99
N GLU A 377 40.63 2.18 -49.73
CA GLU A 377 41.11 1.92 -51.10
C GLU A 377 40.75 3.05 -52.08
N THR A 378 39.55 3.64 -51.92
CA THR A 378 39.11 4.79 -52.72
C THR A 378 39.95 6.03 -52.40
N VAL A 379 40.23 6.29 -51.12
CA VAL A 379 41.11 7.40 -50.71
C VAL A 379 42.53 7.15 -51.19
N GLU A 380 43.05 5.93 -51.09
CA GLU A 380 44.43 5.62 -51.49
C GLU A 380 44.69 5.72 -53.00
N SER A 381 43.65 5.47 -53.80
CA SER A 381 43.73 5.58 -55.26
C SER A 381 43.84 7.04 -55.74
N ASP A 382 43.54 8.02 -54.88
CA ASP A 382 43.56 9.45 -55.20
C ASP A 382 44.56 10.20 -54.31
N ARG A 383 45.71 10.58 -54.88
CA ARG A 383 46.79 11.28 -54.16
C ARG A 383 46.39 12.65 -53.62
N ASP A 384 45.48 13.34 -54.31
CA ASP A 384 45.01 14.65 -53.86
C ASP A 384 44.08 14.48 -52.65
N LEU A 385 43.19 13.48 -52.69
CA LEU A 385 42.35 13.11 -51.54
C LEU A 385 43.19 12.62 -50.35
N GLN A 386 44.21 11.79 -50.56
CA GLN A 386 45.12 11.38 -49.47
C GLN A 386 45.75 12.60 -48.77
N THR A 387 46.25 13.55 -49.56
CA THR A 387 46.92 14.75 -49.02
C THR A 387 45.94 15.63 -48.24
N ILE A 388 44.73 15.80 -48.76
CA ILE A 388 43.66 16.57 -48.12
C ILE A 388 43.18 15.89 -46.82
N GLU A 389 43.03 14.57 -46.84
CA GLU A 389 42.61 13.75 -45.70
C GLU A 389 43.65 13.80 -44.58
N GLN A 390 44.94 13.58 -44.90
CA GLN A 390 46.04 13.68 -43.95
C GLN A 390 46.14 15.08 -43.34
N ARG A 391 46.06 16.13 -44.16
CA ARG A 391 46.06 17.52 -43.66
C ARG A 391 44.89 17.77 -42.73
N THR A 392 43.69 17.32 -43.07
CA THR A 392 42.49 17.48 -42.25
C THR A 392 42.62 16.70 -40.94
N GLN A 393 43.16 15.48 -40.98
CA GLN A 393 43.42 14.67 -39.80
C GLN A 393 44.44 15.33 -38.86
N TYR A 394 45.56 15.84 -39.38
CA TYR A 394 46.56 16.56 -38.59
C TYR A 394 45.98 17.83 -37.97
N LEU A 395 45.24 18.64 -38.73
CA LEU A 395 44.61 19.86 -38.20
C LEU A 395 43.56 19.54 -37.14
N LYS A 396 42.77 18.48 -37.32
CA LYS A 396 41.79 18.03 -36.34
C LYS A 396 42.45 17.57 -35.05
N ALA A 397 43.54 16.79 -35.15
CA ALA A 397 44.32 16.35 -34.00
C ALA A 397 44.90 17.55 -33.24
N LEU A 398 45.56 18.47 -33.94
CA LEU A 398 46.14 19.67 -33.33
C LEU A 398 45.08 20.56 -32.67
N LYS A 399 43.95 20.80 -33.33
CA LYS A 399 42.84 21.60 -32.79
C LYS A 399 42.20 20.94 -31.57
N SER A 400 42.07 19.61 -31.57
CA SER A 400 41.55 18.86 -30.43
C SER A 400 42.50 18.93 -29.24
N THR A 401 43.81 18.77 -29.46
CA THR A 401 44.83 18.91 -28.42
C THR A 401 44.86 20.32 -27.84
N ALA A 402 44.83 21.35 -28.69
CA ALA A 402 44.77 22.74 -28.26
C ALA A 402 43.52 23.01 -27.40
N LYS A 403 42.34 22.58 -27.84
CA LYS A 403 41.10 22.72 -27.07
C LYS A 403 41.15 21.96 -25.73
N GLY A 404 41.77 20.78 -25.72
CA GLY A 404 42.00 20.00 -24.49
C GLY A 404 42.85 20.78 -23.48
N ILE A 405 43.94 21.39 -23.94
CA ILE A 405 44.80 22.24 -23.10
C ILE A 405 44.06 23.49 -22.62
N GLU A 406 43.32 24.17 -23.51
CA GLU A 406 42.52 25.36 -23.17
C GLU A 406 41.42 25.08 -22.15
N SER A 407 40.89 23.85 -22.12
CA SER A 407 39.85 23.45 -21.15
C SER A 407 40.36 23.22 -19.73
N ILE A 408 41.68 23.19 -19.53
CA ILE A 408 42.29 23.03 -18.21
C ILE A 408 42.25 24.39 -17.51
N ASP A 409 41.49 24.47 -16.42
CA ASP A 409 41.43 25.64 -15.54
C ASP A 409 42.76 25.78 -14.77
N PRO A 410 43.57 26.84 -15.02
CA PRO A 410 44.86 27.02 -14.36
C PRO A 410 44.77 27.14 -12.83
N GLN A 411 43.66 27.66 -12.32
CA GLN A 411 43.43 27.86 -10.88
C GLN A 411 43.13 26.53 -10.18
N GLN A 412 42.40 25.63 -10.84
CA GLN A 412 42.16 24.27 -10.34
C GLN A 412 43.35 23.35 -10.55
N LEU A 413 44.13 23.57 -11.61
CA LEU A 413 45.36 22.81 -11.85
C LEU A 413 46.37 23.02 -10.71
N ALA A 414 46.48 24.24 -10.17
CA ALA A 414 47.40 24.55 -9.07
C ALA A 414 47.08 23.80 -7.76
N THR A 415 45.84 23.37 -7.54
CA THR A 415 45.42 22.67 -6.31
C THR A 415 45.61 21.16 -6.36
N VAL A 416 45.70 20.57 -7.56
CA VAL A 416 45.83 19.12 -7.80
C VAL A 416 47.20 18.77 -8.40
N ILE A 417 48.13 19.73 -8.46
CA ILE A 417 49.42 19.52 -9.13
C ILE A 417 50.30 18.55 -8.33
N ASP A 418 50.70 17.45 -8.97
CA ASP A 418 51.68 16.49 -8.48
C ASP A 418 52.84 16.35 -9.48
N ASP A 419 53.83 15.52 -9.14
CA ASP A 419 55.01 15.31 -9.98
C ASP A 419 54.67 14.63 -11.32
N ASP A 420 53.65 13.77 -11.35
CA ASP A 420 53.19 13.07 -12.55
C ASP A 420 52.55 14.04 -13.55
N VAL A 421 51.73 14.97 -13.07
CA VAL A 421 51.14 16.05 -13.88
C VAL A 421 52.22 16.99 -14.40
N ARG A 422 53.22 17.36 -13.58
CA ARG A 422 54.35 18.20 -14.04
C ARG A 422 55.16 17.52 -15.13
N GLU A 423 55.46 16.23 -14.99
CA GLU A 423 56.22 15.47 -15.97
C GLU A 423 55.43 15.30 -17.28
N SER A 424 54.13 15.04 -17.19
CA SER A 424 53.24 14.94 -18.36
C SER A 424 53.19 16.24 -19.17
N ILE A 425 53.12 17.40 -18.49
CA ILE A 425 53.14 18.71 -19.16
C ILE A 425 54.48 18.94 -19.87
N LYS A 426 55.62 18.62 -19.23
CA LYS A 426 56.95 18.74 -19.84
C LYS A 426 57.08 17.85 -21.08
N GLN A 427 56.64 16.60 -21.02
CA GLN A 427 56.68 15.67 -22.15
C GLN A 427 55.81 16.16 -23.31
N LEU A 428 54.61 16.69 -23.03
CA LEU A 428 53.75 17.27 -24.05
C LEU A 428 54.41 18.47 -24.73
N GLN A 429 55.01 19.37 -23.94
CA GLN A 429 55.76 20.53 -24.45
C GLN A 429 56.93 20.09 -25.35
N GLN A 430 57.71 19.10 -24.92
CA GLN A 430 58.82 18.56 -25.72
C GLN A 430 58.34 17.97 -27.05
N ARG A 431 57.24 17.21 -27.04
CA ARG A 431 56.67 16.63 -28.28
C ARG A 431 56.15 17.70 -29.24
N ILE A 432 55.48 18.74 -28.74
CA ILE A 432 55.01 19.87 -29.56
C ILE A 432 56.19 20.62 -30.16
N ASN A 433 57.24 20.88 -29.38
CA ASN A 433 58.44 21.55 -29.87
C ASN A 433 59.17 20.71 -30.93
N ALA A 434 59.29 19.39 -30.73
CA ALA A 434 59.88 18.49 -31.72
C ALA A 434 59.09 18.49 -33.04
N LEU A 435 57.75 18.48 -32.98
CA LEU A 435 56.89 18.61 -34.15
C LEU A 435 57.09 19.95 -34.86
N ALA A 436 57.15 21.06 -34.12
CA ALA A 436 57.41 22.37 -34.70
C ALA A 436 58.79 22.44 -35.39
N SER A 437 59.82 21.88 -34.76
CA SER A 437 61.16 21.78 -35.35
C SER A 437 61.20 20.93 -36.61
N SER A 438 60.45 19.82 -36.67
CA SER A 438 60.38 18.96 -37.86
C SER A 438 59.80 19.63 -39.10
N ILE A 439 59.01 20.70 -38.92
CA ILE A 439 58.39 21.49 -40.00
C ILE A 439 59.23 22.74 -40.32
N ALA A 440 60.03 23.21 -39.37
CA ALA A 440 60.86 24.41 -39.51
C ALA A 440 62.22 24.17 -40.18
N ASP A 441 62.63 22.91 -40.40
CA ASP A 441 63.90 22.55 -41.02
C ASP A 441 63.74 22.45 -42.55
N PRO A 442 64.23 23.43 -43.35
CA PRO A 442 64.00 23.48 -44.80
C PRO A 442 64.80 22.43 -45.60
N ASN A 443 65.57 21.55 -44.95
CA ASN A 443 66.38 20.51 -45.61
C ASN A 443 65.71 19.12 -45.71
N ALA A 444 64.49 18.94 -45.22
CA ALA A 444 63.79 17.65 -45.31
C ALA A 444 63.28 17.31 -46.73
N GLU A 445 63.17 18.28 -47.64
CA GLU A 445 62.83 18.03 -49.06
C GLU A 445 64.00 17.43 -49.88
N ALA A 446 65.22 17.34 -49.33
CA ALA A 446 66.42 16.90 -50.04
C ALA A 446 66.87 15.44 -49.73
N SER A 447 66.06 14.65 -49.01
CA SER A 447 66.38 13.24 -48.72
C SER A 447 65.20 12.32 -49.05
N ALA A 448 64.69 12.41 -50.27
CA ALA A 448 64.04 11.27 -50.91
C ALA A 448 65.14 10.29 -51.38
N PRO A 449 65.12 9.01 -51.00
CA PRO A 449 66.02 8.03 -51.60
C PRO A 449 65.60 7.82 -53.05
N VAL A 450 66.52 8.11 -53.97
CA VAL A 450 66.48 7.58 -55.34
C VAL A 450 66.65 6.08 -55.21
N VAL A 451 65.56 5.33 -55.35
CA VAL A 451 65.59 3.88 -55.55
C VAL A 451 65.80 3.64 -57.03
N GLY A 452 66.99 3.15 -57.37
CA GLY A 452 67.27 2.44 -58.62
C GLY A 452 67.06 0.95 -58.45
#